data_AF-A0A3A9J6W1-F1
#
_entry.id   AF-A0A3A9J6W1-F1
#
_cell.length_a   1.000
_cell.length_b   1.000
_cell.length_c   1.000
_cell.angle_alpha   90.00
_cell.angle_beta   90.00
_cell.angle_gamma   90.00
#
_symmetry.space_group_name_H-M   'P 1'
#
loop_
_entity.id
_entity.type
_entity.pdbx_description
1 polymer ?
#
loop_
_entity_poly.entity_id
_entity_poly.type
_entity_poly.pdbx_seq_one_letter_code
_entity_poly.pdbx_strand_id
1 'polypeptide(L)'
;MRYDLMYRSLPERMAPMLSLYTTSSCSGPRWNSRTIFFAITEQGCLVPCAISEAALEQVSQHRCAGQDDALARFAAFQEQIEAAAHSKFEQRHPASPGPMHLWADDFDDHAPEGAPMMAVRPNWAEAA
;
A
#
# COMPACT_ATOMS: atom_id res chain seq x y z
N MET A 1 -5.44 37.44 4.43
CA MET A 1 -6.21 36.55 3.53
C MET A 1 -7.09 35.68 4.41
N ARG A 2 -8.40 35.77 4.19
CA ARG A 2 -9.49 35.24 5.02
C ARG A 2 -9.96 33.91 4.42
N TYR A 3 -9.99 32.84 5.22
CA TYR A 3 -10.89 31.71 5.02
C TYR A 3 -11.66 31.53 6.31
N ASP A 4 -12.63 32.42 6.52
CA ASP A 4 -13.59 32.40 7.61
C ASP A 4 -14.99 32.35 6.98
N LEU A 5 -15.86 31.50 7.53
CA LEU A 5 -17.29 31.33 7.21
C LEU A 5 -17.70 30.64 5.89
N MET A 6 -17.80 29.31 5.89
CA MET A 6 -18.81 28.56 5.08
C MET A 6 -19.26 27.24 5.76
N TYR A 7 -19.51 27.24 7.08
CA TYR A 7 -20.21 26.14 7.76
C TYR A 7 -21.31 26.67 8.70
N ARG A 8 -22.18 27.53 8.17
CA ARG A 8 -23.46 27.84 8.81
C ARG A 8 -24.59 27.29 7.95
N SER A 9 -25.41 26.45 8.57
CA SER A 9 -26.71 25.90 8.12
C SER A 9 -26.67 24.52 7.45
N LEU A 10 -26.68 23.48 8.29
CA LEU A 10 -27.43 22.24 8.02
C LEU A 10 -28.41 21.98 9.19
N PRO A 11 -29.66 21.58 8.91
CA PRO A 11 -30.73 21.47 9.91
C PRO A 11 -30.57 20.25 10.84
N GLU A 12 -30.72 20.50 12.13
CA GLU A 12 -30.46 19.62 13.29
C GLU A 12 -31.50 18.51 13.54
N ARG A 13 -32.14 17.95 12.51
CA ARG A 13 -33.14 16.90 12.69
C ARG A 13 -32.93 15.75 11.72
N MET A 14 -32.17 14.76 12.19
CA MET A 14 -32.13 13.33 11.81
C MET A 14 -30.73 12.83 11.47
N ALA A 15 -29.94 12.54 12.51
CA ALA A 15 -28.88 11.53 12.46
C ALA A 15 -28.66 10.91 13.85
N PRO A 16 -29.42 9.88 14.27
CA PRO A 16 -28.94 8.97 15.30
C PRO A 16 -27.98 7.97 14.64
N MET A 17 -26.81 7.73 15.24
CA MET A 17 -25.76 6.80 14.82
C MET A 17 -24.69 7.26 13.79
N LEU A 18 -24.13 8.46 13.96
CA LEU A 18 -22.68 8.63 13.67
C LEU A 18 -21.95 8.64 15.01
N SER A 19 -21.85 7.44 15.56
CA SER A 19 -21.07 7.11 16.75
C SER A 19 -19.62 7.53 16.54
N LEU A 20 -19.26 8.73 17.01
CA LEU A 20 -18.02 9.08 17.70
C LEU A 20 -16.78 8.17 17.44
N TYR A 21 -16.36 8.01 16.20
CA TYR A 21 -14.97 7.65 15.87
C TYR A 21 -14.30 8.71 15.00
N THR A 22 -14.82 9.95 15.02
CA THR A 22 -14.06 11.12 14.60
C THR A 22 -13.09 11.51 15.73
N THR A 23 -12.00 10.75 15.86
CA THR A 23 -10.64 11.15 16.31
C THR A 23 -9.82 9.93 16.76
N SER A 24 -9.49 9.03 15.84
CA SER A 24 -8.19 8.36 15.92
C SER A 24 -7.34 8.97 14.83
N SER A 25 -6.56 9.97 15.24
CA SER A 25 -5.61 10.74 14.47
C SER A 25 -5.09 9.98 13.24
N CYS A 26 -5.41 10.49 12.04
CA CYS A 26 -4.61 10.31 10.83
C CYS A 26 -3.18 10.81 11.11
N SER A 27 -2.46 10.05 11.92
CA SER A 27 -1.05 10.25 12.19
C SER A 27 -0.40 9.91 10.88
N GLY A 28 0.17 10.90 10.20
CA GLY A 28 0.83 10.68 8.92
C GLY A 28 1.87 9.55 8.98
N PRO A 29 2.39 9.11 7.83
CA PRO A 29 3.32 7.98 7.76
C PRO A 29 4.44 8.17 8.78
N ARG A 30 4.59 7.19 9.67
CA ARG A 30 5.55 7.26 10.78
C ARG A 30 6.64 6.24 10.59
N TRP A 31 7.87 6.71 10.54
CA TRP A 31 9.04 5.85 10.58
C TRP A 31 9.27 5.28 11.98
N ASN A 32 9.52 3.98 12.06
CA ASN A 32 9.96 3.28 13.25
C ASN A 32 10.94 2.17 12.85
N SER A 33 12.22 2.34 13.20
CA SER A 33 13.23 1.29 13.15
C SER A 33 13.28 0.50 11.83
N ARG A 34 13.26 1.19 10.68
CA ARG A 34 13.23 0.63 9.31
C ARG A 34 11.87 0.16 8.81
N THR A 35 10.79 0.66 9.39
CA THR A 35 9.43 0.38 8.92
C THR A 35 8.61 1.66 8.97
N ILE A 36 7.84 1.91 7.92
CA ILE A 36 6.89 3.01 7.86
C ILE A 36 5.52 2.45 8.21
N PHE A 37 4.91 3.01 9.25
CA PHE A 37 3.54 2.73 9.66
C PHE A 37 2.62 3.77 9.05
N PHE A 38 1.56 3.31 8.39
CA PHE A 38 0.53 4.13 7.77
C PHE A 38 -0.82 3.45 7.90
N ALA A 39 -1.89 4.07 7.41
CA ALA A 39 -3.20 3.46 7.37
C ALA A 39 -3.86 3.74 6.03
N ILE A 40 -4.55 2.75 5.49
CA ILE A 40 -5.39 2.88 4.30
C ILE A 40 -6.86 2.86 4.71
N THR A 41 -7.74 3.39 3.86
CA THR A 41 -9.18 3.26 4.04
C THR A 41 -9.70 2.20 3.10
N GLU A 42 -10.28 1.13 3.63
CA GLU A 42 -10.84 0.02 2.86
C GLU A 42 -12.26 -0.27 3.34
N GLN A 43 -13.24 -0.25 2.44
CA GLN A 43 -14.67 -0.44 2.76
C GLN A 43 -15.18 0.47 3.90
N GLY A 44 -14.61 1.67 4.05
CA GLY A 44 -14.94 2.61 5.13
C GLY A 44 -14.28 2.31 6.48
N CYS A 45 -13.39 1.30 6.54
CA CYS A 45 -12.59 0.96 7.72
C CYS A 45 -11.14 1.43 7.54
N LEU A 46 -10.54 1.94 8.63
CA LEU A 46 -9.11 2.22 8.66
C LEU A 46 -8.34 0.93 8.92
N VAL A 47 -7.48 0.55 7.98
CA VAL A 47 -6.64 -0.64 8.08
C VAL A 47 -5.20 -0.19 8.37
N PRO A 48 -4.63 -0.55 9.52
CA PRO A 48 -3.23 -0.23 9.82
C PRO A 48 -2.30 -1.06 8.95
N CYS A 49 -1.34 -0.41 8.31
CA CYS A 49 -0.36 -0.99 7.42
C CYS A 49 1.06 -0.62 7.84
N ALA A 50 2.01 -1.49 7.49
CA ALA A 50 3.42 -1.31 7.78
C ALA A 50 4.22 -1.74 6.55
N ILE A 51 5.05 -0.86 5.99
CA ILE A 51 5.96 -1.19 4.90
C ILE A 51 7.41 -1.16 5.40
N SER A 52 8.16 -2.22 5.11
CA SER A 52 9.58 -2.28 5.46
C SER A 52 10.44 -1.39 4.57
N GLU A 53 11.59 -0.93 5.08
CA GLU A 53 12.59 -0.19 4.30
C GLU A 53 12.98 -0.96 3.03
N ALA A 54 13.24 -2.27 3.13
CA ALA A 54 13.60 -3.09 1.97
C ALA A 54 12.52 -3.11 0.88
N ALA A 55 11.25 -3.17 1.26
CA ALA A 55 10.14 -3.10 0.30
C ALA A 55 10.03 -1.72 -0.36
N LEU A 56 10.25 -0.65 0.43
CA LEU A 56 10.29 0.71 -0.09
C LEU A 56 11.47 0.92 -1.05
N GLU A 57 12.63 0.32 -0.77
CA GLU A 57 13.79 0.37 -1.65
C GLU A 57 13.57 -0.38 -2.97
N GLN A 58 12.80 -1.48 -2.92
CA GLN A 58 12.42 -2.23 -4.11
C GLN A 58 11.45 -1.43 -4.99
N VAL A 59 10.37 -0.89 -4.43
CA VAL A 59 9.39 -0.11 -5.20
C VAL A 59 10.01 1.16 -5.79
N SER A 60 10.92 1.80 -5.04
CA SER A 60 11.61 3.01 -5.51
C SER A 60 12.83 2.73 -6.37
N GLN A 61 13.30 1.48 -6.44
CA GLN A 61 14.57 1.06 -7.05
C GLN A 61 15.81 1.81 -6.53
N HIS A 62 15.72 2.37 -5.32
CA HIS A 62 16.76 3.20 -4.71
C HIS A 62 16.92 2.86 -3.22
N ARG A 63 18.17 2.90 -2.73
CA ARG A 63 18.44 2.74 -1.30
C ARG A 63 18.00 3.97 -0.52
N CYS A 64 17.47 3.76 0.68
CA CYS A 64 17.14 4.85 1.60
C CYS A 64 18.38 5.31 2.36
N ALA A 65 18.68 6.61 2.28
CA ALA A 65 19.81 7.23 2.99
C ALA A 65 19.49 7.56 4.46
N GLY A 66 18.25 7.37 4.89
CA GLY A 66 17.78 7.62 6.25
C GLY A 66 16.28 7.83 6.34
N GLN A 67 15.81 8.27 7.51
CA GLN A 67 14.40 8.44 7.82
C GLN A 67 13.69 9.45 6.91
N ASP A 68 14.21 10.67 6.76
CA ASP A 68 13.58 11.72 5.94
C ASP A 68 13.46 11.31 4.48
N ASP A 69 14.51 10.66 3.96
CA ASP A 69 14.57 10.14 2.60
C ASP A 69 13.57 8.99 2.40
N ALA A 70 13.39 8.12 3.39
CA ALA A 70 12.38 7.08 3.36
C ALA A 70 10.95 7.63 3.40
N LEU A 71 10.66 8.65 4.23
CA LEU A 71 9.35 9.30 4.25
C LEU A 71 9.06 10.05 2.95
N ALA A 72 10.06 10.73 2.37
CA ALA A 72 9.94 11.39 1.08
C ALA A 72 9.64 10.39 -0.05
N ARG A 73 10.33 9.25 -0.08
CA ARG A 73 10.05 8.19 -1.06
C ARG A 73 8.69 7.55 -0.83
N PHE A 74 8.30 7.30 0.41
CA PHE A 74 6.95 6.83 0.71
C PHE A 74 5.90 7.76 0.13
N ALA A 75 6.03 9.07 0.33
CA ALA A 75 5.11 10.04 -0.25
C ALA A 75 5.13 10.05 -1.79
N ALA A 76 6.30 9.88 -2.41
CA ALA A 76 6.44 9.82 -3.86
C ALA A 76 5.82 8.56 -4.49
N PHE A 77 5.82 7.44 -3.77
CA PHE A 77 5.30 6.15 -4.24
C PHE A 77 4.02 5.72 -3.50
N GLN A 78 3.34 6.66 -2.84
CA GLN A 78 2.21 6.38 -1.96
C GLN A 78 1.10 5.61 -2.68
N GLU A 79 0.72 6.04 -3.88
CA GLU A 79 -0.33 5.38 -4.67
C GLU A 79 -0.02 3.91 -4.97
N GLN A 80 1.25 3.58 -5.29
CA GLN A 80 1.65 2.20 -5.57
C GLN A 80 1.66 1.35 -4.29
N ILE A 81 2.13 1.91 -3.19
CA ILE A 81 2.16 1.24 -1.89
C ILE A 81 0.73 0.97 -1.38
N GLU A 82 -0.17 1.93 -1.55
CA GLU A 82 -1.58 1.77 -1.21
C GLU A 82 -2.23 0.72 -2.11
N ALA A 83 -2.00 0.73 -3.43
CA ALA A 83 -2.53 -0.28 -4.35
C ALA A 83 -2.09 -1.70 -3.96
N ALA A 84 -0.81 -1.89 -3.59
CA ALA A 84 -0.32 -3.16 -3.08
C ALA A 84 -1.00 -3.55 -1.75
N ALA A 85 -1.21 -2.58 -0.85
CA ALA A 85 -1.93 -2.79 0.40
C ALA A 85 -3.38 -3.23 0.18
N HIS A 86 -4.07 -2.62 -0.79
CA HIS A 86 -5.43 -2.99 -1.20
C HIS A 86 -5.47 -4.42 -1.75
N SER A 87 -4.61 -4.75 -2.71
CA SER A 87 -4.52 -6.10 -3.29
C SER A 87 -4.26 -7.15 -2.21
N LYS A 88 -3.35 -6.87 -1.27
CA LYS A 88 -3.05 -7.75 -0.14
C LYS A 88 -4.22 -7.86 0.85
N PHE A 89 -4.99 -6.79 1.04
CA PHE A 89 -6.19 -6.82 1.87
C PHE A 89 -7.25 -7.75 1.31
N GLU A 90 -7.50 -7.68 0.00
CA GLU A 90 -8.48 -8.55 -0.66
C GLU A 90 -8.11 -10.04 -0.53
N GLN A 91 -6.81 -10.35 -0.55
CA GLN A 91 -6.29 -11.71 -0.38
C GLN A 91 -6.25 -12.16 1.09
N ARG A 92 -6.39 -11.24 2.05
CA ARG A 92 -6.26 -11.55 3.48
C ARG A 92 -7.53 -12.21 4.00
N HIS A 93 -7.38 -13.38 4.62
CA HIS A 93 -8.46 -13.98 5.40
C HIS A 93 -8.85 -13.08 6.60
N PRO A 94 -10.16 -12.91 6.88
CA PRO A 94 -10.66 -11.95 7.87
C PRO A 94 -10.27 -12.24 9.32
N ALA A 95 -9.62 -13.37 9.60
CA ALA A 95 -9.33 -13.84 10.95
C ALA A 95 -7.97 -13.39 11.51
N SER A 96 -7.18 -12.58 10.79
CA SER A 96 -5.87 -12.13 11.27
C SER A 96 -5.96 -10.75 11.91
N PRO A 97 -5.97 -10.63 13.26
CA PRO A 97 -5.88 -9.34 13.92
C PRO A 97 -4.45 -8.79 13.82
N GLY A 98 -4.31 -7.52 13.44
CA GLY A 98 -3.04 -6.79 13.48
C GLY A 98 -2.70 -6.03 12.19
N PRO A 99 -1.69 -5.15 12.25
CA PRO A 99 -1.24 -4.36 11.11
C PRO A 99 -0.82 -5.27 9.95
N MET A 100 -1.18 -4.85 8.74
CA MET A 100 -0.78 -5.54 7.53
C MET A 100 0.64 -5.18 7.17
N HIS A 101 1.52 -6.18 7.07
CA HIS A 101 2.91 -5.97 6.70
C HIS A 101 3.09 -6.13 5.19
N LEU A 102 3.61 -5.11 4.52
CA LEU A 102 4.05 -5.12 3.14
C LEU A 102 5.54 -5.42 3.06
N TRP A 103 5.86 -6.43 2.28
CA TRP A 103 7.18 -6.99 2.04
C TRP A 103 7.59 -6.74 0.60
N ALA A 104 8.87 -6.91 0.32
CA ALA A 104 9.47 -6.82 -1.01
C ALA A 104 8.70 -7.65 -2.06
N ASP A 105 8.31 -8.87 -1.70
CA ASP A 105 7.60 -9.82 -2.56
C ASP A 105 6.21 -9.33 -3.00
N ASP A 106 5.56 -8.46 -2.21
CA ASP A 106 4.24 -7.90 -2.56
C ASP A 106 4.29 -6.93 -3.77
N PHE A 107 5.50 -6.55 -4.19
CA PHE A 107 5.74 -5.65 -5.33
C PHE A 107 6.37 -6.36 -6.53
N ASP A 108 6.67 -7.65 -6.40
CA ASP A 108 7.09 -8.49 -7.53
C ASP A 108 5.83 -8.88 -8.31
N ASP A 109 5.30 -7.93 -9.07
CA ASP A 109 4.25 -8.20 -10.05
C ASP A 109 4.85 -9.20 -11.05
N HIS A 110 4.46 -10.47 -10.88
CA HIS A 110 4.88 -11.57 -11.73
C HIS A 110 4.80 -11.12 -13.18
N ALA A 111 5.97 -10.94 -13.81
CA ALA A 111 6.06 -10.68 -15.24
C ALA A 111 5.12 -11.66 -15.95
N PRO A 112 4.25 -11.20 -16.87
CA PRO A 112 3.31 -12.09 -17.53
C PRO A 112 4.12 -13.23 -18.12
N GLU A 113 3.85 -14.46 -17.66
CA GLU A 113 4.49 -15.69 -18.12
C GLU A 113 4.02 -15.96 -19.57
N GLY A 114 4.53 -15.12 -20.46
CA GLY A 114 4.33 -15.11 -21.90
C GLY A 114 5.67 -15.15 -22.61
N ALA A 115 6.67 -15.76 -22.00
CA ALA A 115 7.84 -16.21 -22.74
C ALA A 115 7.36 -17.31 -23.70
N PRO A 116 7.42 -17.12 -25.03
CA PRO A 116 7.10 -18.19 -25.95
C PRO A 116 8.08 -19.33 -25.67
N MET A 117 7.58 -20.48 -25.25
CA MET A 117 8.34 -21.73 -25.27
C MET A 117 9.02 -21.82 -26.63
N MET A 118 10.34 -21.59 -26.67
CA MET A 118 11.11 -21.88 -27.86
C MET A 118 10.98 -23.38 -28.07
N ALA A 119 10.21 -23.75 -29.09
CA ALA A 119 10.10 -25.11 -29.56
C ALA A 119 11.52 -25.63 -29.87
N VAL A 120 12.05 -26.43 -28.95
CA VAL A 120 13.19 -27.30 -29.22
C VAL A 120 12.78 -28.18 -30.39
N ARG A 121 13.31 -27.88 -31.59
CA ARG A 121 13.20 -28.80 -32.71
C ARG A 121 14.10 -29.99 -32.39
N PRO A 122 13.58 -31.23 -32.33
CA PRO A 122 14.46 -32.40 -32.24
C PRO A 122 15.18 -32.56 -33.58
N ASN A 123 16.50 -32.42 -33.56
CA ASN A 123 17.38 -32.70 -34.69
C ASN A 123 17.65 -34.21 -34.74
N TRP A 124 16.90 -34.94 -35.57
CA TRP A 124 17.16 -36.37 -35.85
C TRP A 124 17.37 -36.67 -37.33
N ALA A 125 17.47 -35.65 -38.19
CA ALA A 125 17.83 -35.84 -39.58
C ALA A 125 19.29 -35.44 -39.78
N GLU A 126 20.21 -36.37 -39.54
CA GLU A 126 21.43 -36.57 -40.34
C GLU A 126 22.26 -37.74 -39.78
N ALA A 127 21.98 -38.94 -40.28
CA ALA A 127 22.98 -39.98 -40.50
C ALA A 127 22.40 -40.97 -41.53
N ALA A 128 22.82 -40.79 -42.77
CA ALA A 128 22.68 -41.77 -43.85
C ALA A 128 23.61 -42.98 -43.60
#